data_AF-A0A3D3MJY7-F1
#
_entry.id   AF-A0A3D3MJY7-F1
#
_cell.length_a   1.000
_cell.length_b   1.000
_cell.length_c   1.000
_cell.angle_alpha   90.00
_cell.angle_beta   90.00
_cell.angle_gamma   90.00
#
_symmetry.space_group_name_H-M   'P 1'
#
loop_
_entity.id
_entity.type
_entity.pdbx_description
1 polymer ?
#
loop_
_entity_poly.entity_id
_entity_poly.type
_entity_poly.pdbx_seq_one_letter_code
_entity_poly.pdbx_strand_id
1 'polypeptide(L)'
;MIPVKLLKIENIDPVGVDNLDQFIQGLNLVLGHSVETVNKIDPEFDGYYLLPMGFTIPEDGAGAVKKNINEKVFLLSVINSNIRRILEECRPAGLTNWALFFRAGTGIIGKKEVIDQVHTREEGEDIWYEDLGYDQYIPVMKDGTYETVAKSILSYLQAYDKYRK
;
A
#
# COMPACT_ATOMS: atom_id res chain seq x y z
N MET A 1 13.69 -7.20 9.16
CA MET A 1 12.81 -6.83 8.04
C MET A 1 11.50 -7.57 8.25
N ILE A 2 10.37 -6.88 8.22
CA ILE A 2 9.06 -7.50 8.44
C ILE A 2 8.72 -8.46 7.27
N PRO A 3 8.09 -9.61 7.53
CA PRO A 3 7.62 -10.49 6.47
C PRO A 3 6.51 -9.82 5.66
N VAL A 4 6.59 -9.94 4.33
CA VAL A 4 5.54 -9.50 3.41
C VAL A 4 5.20 -10.58 2.39
N LYS A 5 3.93 -10.65 1.99
CA LYS A 5 3.45 -11.52 0.91
C LYS A 5 2.63 -10.71 -0.10
N LEU A 6 2.62 -11.12 -1.36
CA LEU A 6 1.72 -10.57 -2.36
C LEU A 6 0.37 -11.32 -2.28
N LEU A 7 -0.72 -10.59 -2.09
CA LEU A 7 -2.07 -11.16 -2.07
C LEU A 7 -2.72 -11.00 -3.44
N LYS A 8 -3.14 -12.10 -4.05
CA LYS A 8 -3.91 -12.14 -5.29
C LYS A 8 -5.31 -12.65 -5.00
N ILE A 9 -6.34 -11.88 -5.36
CA ILE A 9 -7.73 -12.35 -5.19
C ILE A 9 -8.09 -13.27 -6.36
N GLU A 10 -8.61 -14.45 -6.07
CA GLU A 10 -9.01 -15.41 -7.10
C GLU A 10 -10.11 -14.84 -7.99
N ASN A 11 -9.98 -15.04 -9.31
CA ASN A 11 -10.92 -14.58 -10.34
C ASN A 11 -11.09 -13.05 -10.43
N ILE A 12 -10.15 -12.27 -9.89
CA ILE A 12 -10.11 -10.81 -10.00
C ILE A 12 -8.73 -10.40 -10.50
N ASP A 13 -8.69 -9.88 -11.72
CA ASP A 13 -7.47 -9.29 -12.29
C ASP A 13 -7.52 -7.77 -12.10
N PRO A 14 -6.55 -7.18 -11.40
CA PRO A 14 -6.56 -5.74 -11.12
C PRO A 14 -6.22 -4.96 -12.39
N VAL A 15 -7.17 -4.14 -12.87
CA VAL A 15 -7.00 -3.38 -14.12
C VAL A 15 -6.11 -2.16 -13.90
N GLY A 16 -5.18 -1.92 -14.83
CA GLY A 16 -4.24 -0.79 -14.90
C GLY A 16 -3.37 -0.56 -13.67
N VAL A 17 -3.06 -1.63 -12.94
CA VAL A 17 -1.81 -1.65 -12.18
C VAL A 17 -0.66 -1.73 -13.19
N ASP A 18 -0.40 -0.62 -13.88
CA ASP A 18 0.67 -0.50 -14.84
C ASP A 18 1.97 -0.88 -14.13
N ASN A 19 2.80 -1.68 -14.79
CA ASN A 19 4.12 -2.04 -14.29
C ASN A 19 4.17 -2.80 -12.94
N LEU A 20 3.13 -3.54 -12.57
CA LEU A 20 3.14 -4.43 -11.39
C LEU A 20 4.33 -5.38 -11.40
N ASP A 21 4.69 -5.93 -12.56
CA ASP A 21 5.84 -6.83 -12.69
C ASP A 21 7.17 -6.13 -12.37
N GLN A 22 7.37 -4.90 -12.86
CA GLN A 22 8.57 -4.13 -12.49
C GLN A 22 8.57 -3.75 -11.00
N PHE A 23 7.40 -3.48 -10.41
CA PHE A 23 7.28 -3.29 -8.96
C PHE A 23 7.69 -4.55 -8.19
N ILE A 24 7.19 -5.72 -8.58
CA ILE A 24 7.55 -7.00 -7.97
C ILE A 24 9.05 -7.27 -8.11
N GLN A 25 9.66 -6.95 -9.26
CA GLN A 25 11.11 -7.03 -9.43
C GLN A 25 11.85 -6.11 -8.45
N GLY A 26 11.44 -4.84 -8.35
CA GLY A 26 12.01 -3.89 -7.39
C GLY A 26 11.86 -4.37 -5.94
N LEU A 27 10.70 -4.93 -5.60
CA LEU A 27 10.46 -5.52 -4.28
C LEU A 27 11.38 -6.70 -4.00
N ASN A 28 11.54 -7.63 -4.95
CA ASN A 28 12.41 -8.79 -4.81
C ASN A 28 13.88 -8.38 -4.63
N LEU A 29 14.33 -7.32 -5.32
CA LEU A 29 15.67 -6.76 -5.14
C LEU A 29 15.87 -6.21 -3.73
N VAL A 30 14.86 -5.52 -3.18
CA VAL A 30 14.92 -4.98 -1.81
C VAL A 30 14.87 -6.09 -0.75
N LEU A 31 14.06 -7.13 -0.98
CA LEU A 31 13.95 -8.27 -0.05
C LEU A 31 15.17 -9.22 -0.13
N GLY A 32 15.88 -9.24 -1.26
CA GLY A 32 16.95 -10.20 -1.53
C GLY A 32 16.46 -11.61 -1.88
N HIS A 33 15.15 -11.79 -2.06
CA HIS A 33 14.50 -13.04 -2.45
C HIS A 33 13.16 -12.75 -3.13
N SER A 34 12.59 -13.75 -3.81
CA SER A 34 11.25 -13.64 -4.38
C SER A 34 10.18 -13.50 -3.30
N VAL A 35 9.28 -12.53 -3.47
CA VAL A 35 8.08 -12.41 -2.65
C VAL A 35 7.14 -13.58 -2.93
N GLU A 36 6.62 -14.20 -1.86
CA GLU A 36 5.62 -15.25 -1.97
C GLU A 36 4.27 -14.66 -2.39
N THR A 37 3.60 -15.28 -3.36
CA THR A 37 2.23 -14.93 -3.75
C THR A 37 1.24 -15.91 -3.13
N VAL A 38 0.20 -15.39 -2.48
CA VAL A 38 -0.87 -16.18 -1.87
C VAL A 38 -2.24 -15.69 -2.31
N ASN A 39 -3.25 -16.56 -2.17
CA ASN A 39 -4.61 -16.25 -2.60
C ASN A 39 -5.57 -15.93 -1.45
N LYS A 40 -5.12 -16.11 -0.20
CA LYS A 40 -5.93 -15.94 1.01
C LYS A 40 -5.09 -15.37 2.14
N ILE A 41 -5.74 -14.59 2.99
CA ILE A 41 -5.15 -14.09 4.24
C ILE A 41 -5.08 -15.25 5.23
N ASP A 42 -3.90 -15.44 5.81
CA ASP A 42 -3.65 -16.36 6.91
C ASP A 42 -3.70 -15.55 8.23
N PRO A 43 -4.64 -15.85 9.14
CA PRO A 43 -4.72 -15.17 10.44
C PRO A 43 -3.42 -15.28 11.25
N GLU A 44 -2.70 -16.40 11.14
CA GLU A 44 -1.49 -16.72 11.89
C GLU A 44 -0.22 -16.11 11.29
N PHE A 45 -0.31 -15.52 10.10
CA PHE A 45 0.82 -14.85 9.49
C PHE A 45 1.19 -13.57 10.26
N ASP A 46 2.37 -13.57 10.87
CA ASP A 46 2.97 -12.41 11.55
C ASP A 46 3.71 -11.53 10.52
N GLY A 47 2.93 -10.81 9.72
CA GLY A 47 3.42 -9.94 8.67
C GLY A 47 2.28 -9.24 7.93
N TYR A 48 2.62 -8.66 6.77
CA TYR A 48 1.70 -7.82 6.01
C TYR A 48 1.52 -8.32 4.57
N TYR A 49 0.35 -8.07 4.01
CA TYR A 49 0.02 -8.39 2.62
C TYR A 49 0.07 -7.15 1.76
N LEU A 50 0.68 -7.26 0.58
CA LEU A 50 0.58 -6.24 -0.46
C LEU A 50 -0.52 -6.68 -1.43
N LEU A 51 -1.56 -5.87 -1.59
CA LEU A 51 -2.70 -6.19 -2.46
C LEU A 51 -2.79 -5.18 -3.61
N PRO A 52 -2.52 -5.60 -4.87
CA PRO A 52 -2.76 -4.77 -6.04
C PRO A 52 -4.25 -4.53 -6.24
N MET A 53 -4.67 -3.27 -6.14
CA MET A 53 -6.07 -2.86 -6.32
C MET A 53 -6.32 -2.40 -7.75
N GLY A 54 -5.47 -1.52 -8.25
CA GLY A 54 -5.69 -0.90 -9.54
C GLY A 54 -7.03 -0.16 -9.64
N PHE A 55 -7.73 -0.32 -10.77
CA PHE A 55 -9.05 0.25 -11.00
C PHE A 55 -10.18 -0.56 -10.35
N THR A 56 -9.86 -1.63 -9.62
CA THR A 56 -10.85 -2.49 -9.00
C THR A 56 -11.65 -1.70 -7.96
N ILE A 57 -12.97 -1.63 -8.17
CA ILE A 57 -13.88 -1.07 -7.17
C ILE A 57 -14.07 -2.15 -6.09
N PRO A 58 -14.05 -1.83 -4.79
CA PRO A 58 -14.29 -2.81 -3.73
C PRO A 58 -15.64 -3.57 -3.83
N GLU A 59 -16.56 -3.09 -4.68
CA GLU A 59 -17.90 -3.66 -4.95
C GLU A 59 -17.97 -4.60 -6.15
N ASP A 60 -17.02 -4.58 -7.09
CA ASP A 60 -17.05 -5.46 -8.25
C ASP A 60 -16.74 -6.90 -7.81
N GLY A 61 -17.75 -7.77 -7.89
CA GLY A 61 -17.70 -9.16 -7.41
C GLY A 61 -18.07 -9.31 -5.92
N ALA A 62 -19.36 -9.18 -5.60
CA ALA A 62 -20.02 -9.68 -4.37
C ALA A 62 -19.30 -9.42 -3.01
N GLY A 63 -18.54 -8.33 -2.89
CA GLY A 63 -17.80 -7.99 -1.66
C GLY A 63 -16.57 -8.87 -1.38
N ALA A 64 -16.10 -9.65 -2.36
CA ALA A 64 -14.92 -10.49 -2.20
C ALA A 64 -13.64 -9.67 -2.01
N VAL A 65 -13.47 -8.56 -2.76
CA VAL A 65 -12.32 -7.66 -2.63
C VAL A 65 -12.30 -7.03 -1.23
N LYS A 66 -13.41 -6.40 -0.83
CA LYS A 66 -13.55 -5.75 0.48
C LYS A 66 -13.23 -6.67 1.66
N LYS A 67 -13.65 -7.95 1.62
CA LYS A 67 -13.36 -8.95 2.68
C LYS A 67 -11.87 -9.26 2.85
N ASN A 68 -11.06 -8.97 1.84
CA ASN A 68 -9.61 -9.15 1.85
C ASN A 68 -8.86 -7.86 2.19
N ILE A 69 -9.54 -6.79 2.62
CA ILE A 69 -8.90 -5.54 3.06
C ILE A 69 -9.10 -5.41 4.57
N ASN A 70 -8.00 -5.36 5.30
CA ASN A 70 -7.97 -5.18 6.75
C ASN A 70 -6.63 -4.56 7.18
N GLU A 71 -6.42 -4.42 8.49
CA GLU A 71 -5.24 -3.81 9.10
C GLU A 71 -3.90 -4.54 8.87
N LYS A 72 -3.88 -5.74 8.29
CA LYS A 72 -2.67 -6.44 7.82
C LYS A 72 -2.40 -6.22 6.33
N VAL A 73 -3.27 -5.51 5.61
CA VAL A 73 -3.19 -5.36 4.15
C VAL A 73 -2.80 -3.94 3.79
N PHE A 74 -1.75 -3.81 2.99
CA PHE A 74 -1.33 -2.58 2.34
C PHE A 74 -1.76 -2.62 0.87
N LEU A 75 -2.48 -1.59 0.42
CA LEU A 75 -3.04 -1.57 -0.92
C LEU A 75 -2.10 -0.88 -1.91
N LEU A 76 -1.91 -1.48 -3.08
CA LEU A 76 -1.10 -0.92 -4.15
C LEU A 76 -2.00 -0.33 -5.24
N SER A 77 -1.67 0.87 -5.71
CA SER A 77 -2.31 1.51 -6.86
C SER A 77 -3.83 1.74 -6.68
N VAL A 78 -4.24 2.39 -5.59
CA VAL A 78 -5.65 2.69 -5.32
C VAL A 78 -6.10 3.94 -6.10
N ILE A 79 -7.18 3.86 -6.88
CA ILE A 79 -7.76 5.06 -7.52
C ILE A 79 -8.09 6.12 -6.48
N ASN A 80 -7.67 7.38 -6.73
CA ASN A 80 -7.95 8.52 -5.86
C ASN A 80 -9.42 8.61 -5.42
N SER A 81 -10.37 8.38 -6.34
CA SER A 81 -11.81 8.43 -6.05
C SER A 81 -12.28 7.39 -5.03
N ASN A 82 -11.55 6.29 -4.86
CA ASN A 82 -11.90 5.19 -3.96
C ASN A 82 -11.22 5.30 -2.59
N ILE A 83 -10.17 6.11 -2.45
CA ILE A 83 -9.32 6.17 -1.25
C ILE A 83 -10.16 6.44 0.00
N ARG A 84 -10.92 7.54 0.00
CA ARG A 84 -11.75 7.94 1.15
C ARG A 84 -12.64 6.80 1.65
N ARG A 85 -13.39 6.18 0.74
CA ARG A 85 -14.31 5.09 1.06
C ARG A 85 -13.58 3.87 1.61
N ILE A 86 -12.44 3.51 1.02
CA ILE A 86 -11.61 2.39 1.48
C ILE A 86 -11.09 2.63 2.91
N LEU A 87 -10.63 3.85 3.20
CA LEU A 87 -10.17 4.21 4.55
C LEU A 87 -11.31 4.15 5.57
N GLU A 88 -12.49 4.69 5.23
CA GLU A 88 -13.67 4.69 6.08
C GLU A 88 -14.19 3.26 6.38
N GLU A 89 -14.26 2.41 5.35
CA GLU A 89 -14.96 1.12 5.45
C GLU A 89 -14.05 -0.07 5.74
N CYS A 90 -12.79 -0.04 5.31
CA CYS A 90 -11.91 -1.22 5.30
C CYS A 90 -10.69 -1.08 6.21
N ARG A 91 -10.27 0.15 6.51
CA ARG A 91 -9.17 0.46 7.44
C ARG A 91 -7.89 -0.35 7.17
N PRO A 92 -7.31 -0.27 5.96
CA PRO A 92 -6.09 -0.98 5.62
C PRO A 92 -4.90 -0.52 6.49
N ALA A 93 -3.82 -1.31 6.48
CA ALA A 93 -2.54 -0.90 7.08
C ALA A 93 -2.03 0.42 6.47
N GLY A 94 -2.25 0.60 5.17
CA GLY A 94 -1.94 1.80 4.41
C GLY A 94 -2.23 1.55 2.92
N LEU A 95 -2.00 2.56 2.08
CA LEU A 95 -2.16 2.42 0.64
C LEU A 95 -1.23 3.36 -0.12
N THR A 96 -0.96 3.02 -1.38
CA THR A 96 -0.49 3.98 -2.38
C THR A 96 -1.62 4.27 -3.36
N ASN A 97 -1.64 5.48 -3.90
CA ASN A 97 -2.60 5.83 -4.92
C ASN A 97 -2.16 5.36 -6.32
N TRP A 98 -3.10 5.41 -7.27
CA TRP A 98 -2.99 4.95 -8.66
C TRP A 98 -1.85 5.60 -9.44
N ALA A 99 -1.37 6.76 -9.02
CA ALA A 99 -0.45 7.57 -9.78
C ALA A 99 1.01 7.11 -9.62
N LEU A 100 1.23 5.80 -9.66
CA LEU A 100 2.53 5.22 -9.42
C LEU A 100 3.56 5.53 -10.53
N PHE A 101 3.19 5.89 -11.79
CA PHE A 101 4.13 5.65 -12.91
C PHE A 101 4.39 6.71 -13.99
N PHE A 102 3.97 7.97 -13.87
CA PHE A 102 4.71 9.05 -14.57
C PHE A 102 4.38 10.44 -13.99
N ARG A 103 5.39 11.13 -13.45
CA ARG A 103 5.34 12.53 -12.95
C ARG A 103 4.44 12.83 -11.75
N ALA A 104 3.82 11.84 -11.13
CA ALA A 104 3.00 12.03 -9.93
C ALA A 104 3.70 11.45 -8.70
N GLY A 105 3.66 12.19 -7.59
CA GLY A 105 4.31 11.82 -6.34
C GLY A 105 3.82 10.47 -5.83
N THR A 106 4.76 9.62 -5.42
CA THR A 106 4.56 8.26 -4.91
C THR A 106 4.08 8.26 -3.46
N GLY A 107 2.96 8.94 -3.20
CA GLY A 107 2.42 9.10 -1.85
C GLY A 107 2.04 7.77 -1.20
N ILE A 108 2.58 7.52 -0.01
CA ILE A 108 2.05 6.51 0.90
C ILE A 108 1.06 7.22 1.82
N ILE A 109 -0.17 6.74 1.81
CA ILE A 109 -1.25 7.19 2.66
C ILE A 109 -1.40 6.15 3.78
N GLY A 110 -1.25 6.60 5.02
CA GLY A 110 -1.09 5.73 6.18
C GLY A 110 -1.61 6.42 7.44
N LYS A 111 -1.63 5.71 8.57
CA LYS A 111 -2.05 6.32 9.84
C LYS A 111 -1.14 7.49 10.19
N LYS A 112 -1.72 8.61 10.59
CA LYS A 112 -0.98 9.85 10.88
C LYS A 112 0.14 9.63 11.89
N GLU A 113 -0.14 8.91 12.97
CA GLU A 113 0.83 8.63 14.04
C GLU A 113 2.02 7.77 13.56
N VAL A 114 1.82 6.98 12.50
CA VAL A 114 2.87 6.18 11.89
C VAL A 114 3.68 7.03 10.91
N ILE A 115 3.02 7.89 10.15
CA ILE A 115 3.66 8.82 9.22
C ILE A 115 4.57 9.80 9.95
N ASP A 116 4.14 10.33 11.09
CA ASP A 116 4.94 11.22 11.94
C ASP A 116 6.26 10.57 12.41
N GLN A 117 6.33 9.24 12.50
CA GLN A 117 7.53 8.50 12.92
C GLN A 117 8.52 8.25 11.77
N VAL A 118 8.05 8.27 10.52
CA VAL A 118 8.88 7.99 9.34
C VAL A 118 9.23 9.24 8.55
N HIS A 119 8.66 10.40 8.89
CA HIS A 119 8.83 11.64 8.13
C HIS A 119 9.68 12.69 8.87
N THR A 120 10.65 13.27 8.17
CA THR A 120 11.19 14.62 8.44
C THR A 120 10.44 15.59 7.52
N ARG A 121 9.48 16.34 8.07
CA ARG A 121 8.60 17.27 7.33
C ARG A 121 9.39 18.36 6.58
N GLU A 122 9.12 18.50 5.28
CA GLU A 122 9.09 19.80 4.60
C GLU A 122 7.67 19.99 4.08
N GLU A 123 7.00 21.04 4.58
CA GLU A 123 5.57 21.32 4.36
C GLU A 123 5.30 21.65 2.89
N GLY A 124 4.46 20.84 2.25
CA GLY A 124 3.85 21.12 0.96
C GLY A 124 2.34 20.98 1.06
N GLU A 125 1.62 21.91 0.46
CA GLU A 125 0.16 21.91 0.36
C GLU A 125 -0.29 20.79 -0.58
N ASP A 126 -0.77 19.63 -0.10
CA ASP A 126 -1.72 18.80 -0.86
C ASP A 126 -2.34 17.64 -0.04
N ILE A 127 -3.69 17.58 -0.11
CA ILE A 127 -4.67 16.55 0.29
C ILE A 127 -4.41 15.77 1.60
N TRP A 128 -5.09 16.20 2.66
CA TRP A 128 -5.03 15.63 4.01
C TRP A 128 -6.26 14.73 4.28
N TYR A 129 -6.05 13.45 4.62
CA TYR A 129 -7.11 12.54 5.14
C TYR A 129 -7.20 12.58 6.68
N GLU A 130 -6.76 13.69 7.27
CA GLU A 130 -6.54 13.82 8.71
C GLU A 130 -7.81 13.56 9.53
N ASP A 131 -8.99 13.95 9.01
CA ASP A 131 -10.29 13.69 9.62
C ASP A 131 -10.59 12.18 9.79
N LEU A 132 -9.90 11.32 9.04
CA LEU A 132 -10.00 9.86 9.12
C LEU A 132 -8.86 9.23 9.94
N GLY A 133 -7.95 10.04 10.49
CA GLY A 133 -6.74 9.59 11.18
C GLY A 133 -5.62 9.12 10.23
N TYR A 134 -5.71 9.46 8.94
CA TYR A 134 -4.69 9.14 7.94
C TYR A 134 -3.98 10.41 7.46
N ASP A 135 -2.72 10.27 7.10
CA ASP A 135 -1.91 11.31 6.49
C ASP A 135 -1.27 10.77 5.21
N GLN A 136 -0.62 11.63 4.43
CA GLN A 136 0.15 11.27 3.26
C GLN A 136 1.60 11.69 3.45
N TYR A 137 2.53 10.78 3.15
CA TYR A 137 3.92 11.16 2.95
C TYR A 137 4.36 10.76 1.55
N ILE A 138 5.03 11.69 0.87
CA ILE A 138 5.70 11.40 -0.39
C ILE A 138 7.14 11.05 -0.03
N PRO A 139 7.60 9.80 -0.23
CA PRO A 139 8.98 9.45 0.01
C PRO A 139 9.86 10.28 -0.91
N VAL A 140 10.62 11.21 -0.34
CA VAL A 140 11.59 12.04 -1.07
C VAL A 140 12.78 11.17 -1.44
N MET A 141 12.67 10.45 -2.54
CA MET A 141 13.79 9.71 -3.14
C MET A 141 13.78 10.00 -4.65
N LYS A 142 14.80 10.76 -5.06
CA LYS A 142 14.94 11.55 -6.30
C LYS A 142 14.81 10.81 -7.64
N ASP A 143 14.68 9.48 -7.66
CA ASP A 143 14.78 8.68 -8.88
C ASP A 143 13.45 8.05 -9.35
N GLY A 144 12.43 7.97 -8.48
CA GLY A 144 11.13 7.38 -8.82
C GLY A 144 11.18 5.90 -9.18
N THR A 145 12.19 5.15 -8.73
CA THR A 145 12.34 3.73 -9.09
C THR A 145 11.42 2.81 -8.27
N TYR A 146 11.11 1.63 -8.82
CA TYR A 146 10.32 0.61 -8.13
C TYR A 146 10.95 0.13 -6.81
N GLU A 147 12.28 0.07 -6.75
CA GLU A 147 13.00 -0.23 -5.50
C GLU A 147 12.79 0.85 -4.44
N THR A 148 12.84 2.12 -4.84
CA THR A 148 12.57 3.25 -3.97
C THR A 148 11.16 3.18 -3.38
N VAL A 149 10.15 2.87 -4.21
CA VAL A 149 8.77 2.68 -3.76
C VAL A 149 8.68 1.50 -2.79
N ALA A 150 9.27 0.35 -3.14
CA ALA A 150 9.29 -0.83 -2.28
C ALA A 150 9.95 -0.53 -0.91
N LYS A 151 11.11 0.14 -0.89
CA LYS A 151 11.78 0.58 0.35
C LYS A 151 10.89 1.46 1.20
N SER A 152 10.16 2.38 0.57
CA SER A 152 9.27 3.31 1.27
C SER A 152 8.10 2.57 1.93
N ILE A 153 7.43 1.67 1.19
CA ILE A 153 6.34 0.84 1.70
C ILE A 153 6.83 -0.03 2.87
N LEU A 154 7.99 -0.68 2.71
CA LEU A 154 8.55 -1.54 3.75
C LEU A 154 8.93 -0.74 5.01
N SER A 155 9.50 0.45 4.86
CA SER A 155 9.81 1.33 5.99
C SER A 155 8.54 1.79 6.72
N TYR A 156 7.49 2.16 5.99
CA TYR A 156 6.19 2.49 6.59
C TYR A 156 5.63 1.32 7.38
N LEU A 157 5.58 0.13 6.78
CA LEU A 157 5.03 -1.05 7.43
C LEU A 157 5.84 -1.47 8.68
N GLN A 158 7.16 -1.22 8.69
CA GLN A 158 7.98 -1.43 9.89
C GLN A 158 7.61 -0.49 11.03
N ALA A 159 7.33 0.78 10.73
CA ALA A 159 6.86 1.74 11.73
C ALA A 159 5.42 1.41 12.18
N TYR A 160 4.57 1.01 11.24
CA TYR A 160 3.20 0.56 11.52
C TYR A 160 3.17 -0.63 12.48
N ASP A 161 4.05 -1.62 12.27
CA ASP A 161 4.18 -2.79 13.14
C ASP A 161 4.58 -2.43 14.57
N LYS A 162 5.52 -1.49 14.72
CA LYS A 162 5.95 -0.99 16.02
C LYS A 162 4.85 -0.22 16.73
N TYR A 163 4.08 0.59 16.01
CA TYR A 163 2.97 1.35 16.58
C TYR A 163 1.83 0.45 17.09
N ARG A 164 1.66 -0.73 16.48
CA ARG A 164 0.61 -1.70 16.83
C ARG A 164 0.95 -2.59 18.01
N LYS A 165 2.20 -2.62 18.46
CA LYS A 165 2.73 -3.47 19.54
C LYS A 165 2.99 -2.62 20.79
#